data_AF-V8R9S4-F1
#
_entry.id   AF-V8R9S4-F1
#
_cell.length_a   1.000
_cell.length_b   1.000
_cell.length_c   1.000
_cell.angle_alpha   90.00
_cell.angle_beta   90.00
_cell.angle_gamma   90.00
#
_symmetry.space_group_name_H-M   'P 1'
#
loop_
_entity.id
_entity.type
_entity.pdbx_description
1 polymer ?
#
loop_
_entity_poly.entity_id
_entity_poly.type
_entity_poly.pdbx_seq_one_letter_code
_entity_poly.pdbx_strand_id
1 'polypeptide(L)'
;MNKGIDIAGDLGQPVLAASDGTVVYAGSGLRGYGELVIIKHSETYVSAYGHNRRLLVREGQQVKVGQTIAEMGSTGTDRVKLHFEIRRQGKPVDPLQFLPRR
;
A
#
# COMPACT_ATOMS: atom_id res chain seq x y z
N MET A 1 -1.33 -8.35 -17.48
CA MET A 1 -1.84 -7.28 -16.59
C MET A 1 -1.41 -7.61 -15.18
N ASN A 2 -0.19 -7.23 -14.78
CA ASN A 2 0.24 -7.33 -13.39
C ASN A 2 -0.27 -6.07 -12.70
N LYS A 3 -1.36 -6.18 -11.93
CA LYS A 3 -1.99 -5.02 -11.26
C LYS A 3 -1.31 -4.70 -9.92
N GLY A 4 -0.62 -5.67 -9.33
CA GLY A 4 0.08 -5.60 -8.04
C GLY A 4 0.53 -7.00 -7.63
N ILE A 5 0.97 -7.15 -6.40
CA ILE A 5 1.23 -8.44 -5.75
C ILE A 5 0.38 -8.56 -4.49
N ASP A 6 -0.05 -9.78 -4.19
CA ASP A 6 -0.70 -10.12 -2.93
C ASP A 6 0.33 -10.74 -1.99
N ILE A 7 0.46 -10.19 -0.79
CA ILE A 7 1.38 -10.67 0.25
C ILE A 7 0.53 -11.23 1.39
N ALA A 8 0.64 -12.53 1.63
CA ALA A 8 -0.02 -13.17 2.76
C ALA A 8 0.60 -12.71 4.08
N GLY A 9 -0.22 -12.64 5.12
CA GLY A 9 0.20 -12.25 6.46
C GLY A 9 -0.90 -12.43 7.49
N ASP A 10 -0.67 -11.92 8.69
CA ASP A 10 -1.56 -12.10 9.84
C ASP A 10 -2.42 -10.85 10.09
N LEU A 11 -3.60 -11.06 10.70
CA LEU A 11 -4.52 -9.98 11.02
C LEU A 11 -3.83 -9.02 12.01
N GLY A 12 -3.78 -7.73 11.66
CA GLY A 12 -3.12 -6.72 12.48
C GLY A 12 -1.62 -6.60 12.29
N GLN A 13 -1.01 -7.40 11.40
CA GLN A 13 0.41 -7.28 11.08
C GLN A 13 0.73 -5.86 10.56
N PRO A 14 1.85 -5.24 10.99
CA PRO A 14 2.22 -3.91 10.53
C PRO A 14 2.45 -3.87 9.01
N VAL A 15 1.84 -2.90 8.33
CA VAL A 15 2.11 -2.55 6.93
C VAL A 15 3.03 -1.33 6.93
N LEU A 16 4.17 -1.46 6.24
CA LEU A 16 5.24 -0.46 6.24
C LEU A 16 5.31 0.29 4.90
N ALA A 17 5.67 1.57 4.95
CA ALA A 17 5.94 2.35 3.74
C ALA A 17 7.17 1.80 3.00
N ALA A 18 7.00 1.49 1.71
CA ALA A 18 8.06 0.97 0.85
C ALA A 18 9.17 1.99 0.56
N SER A 19 8.88 3.29 0.66
CA SER A 19 9.83 4.39 0.48
C SER A 19 9.30 5.68 1.12
N ASP A 20 10.17 6.68 1.28
CA ASP A 20 9.80 8.03 1.72
C ASP A 20 8.73 8.64 0.80
N GLY A 21 7.81 9.43 1.34
CA GLY A 21 6.82 10.11 0.51
C GLY A 21 5.73 10.83 1.29
N THR A 22 4.69 11.21 0.55
CA THR A 22 3.50 11.86 1.10
C THR A 22 2.29 11.00 0.83
N VAL A 23 1.46 10.78 1.86
CA VAL A 23 0.17 10.11 1.73
C VAL A 23 -0.76 11.00 0.90
N VAL A 24 -1.16 10.52 -0.27
CA VAL A 24 -2.08 11.23 -1.18
C VAL A 24 -3.50 10.66 -1.12
N TYR A 25 -3.69 9.55 -0.40
CA TYR A 25 -5.00 8.97 -0.13
C TYR A 25 -4.95 8.07 1.10
N ALA A 26 -5.97 8.15 1.95
CA ALA A 26 -6.20 7.24 3.07
C ALA A 26 -7.71 7.06 3.29
N GLY A 27 -8.25 5.89 2.94
CA GLY A 27 -9.67 5.56 3.16
C GLY A 27 -10.15 4.38 2.32
N SER A 28 -11.47 4.19 2.23
CA SER A 28 -12.11 3.03 1.58
C SER A 28 -13.06 3.36 0.42
N GLY A 29 -13.01 4.60 -0.10
CA GLY A 29 -13.84 5.05 -1.22
C GLY A 29 -13.49 4.41 -2.57
N LEU A 30 -12.32 3.79 -2.71
CA LEU A 30 -11.90 3.11 -3.94
C LEU A 30 -12.32 1.63 -3.92
N ARG A 31 -13.34 1.31 -4.74
CA ARG A 31 -13.88 -0.05 -4.86
C ARG A 31 -12.79 -1.07 -5.23
N GLY A 32 -12.85 -2.23 -4.58
CA GLY A 32 -11.92 -3.33 -4.81
C GLY A 32 -10.64 -3.28 -3.96
N TYR A 33 -10.36 -2.18 -3.27
CA TYR A 33 -9.14 -2.06 -2.44
C TYR A 33 -9.39 -2.16 -0.93
N GLY A 34 -10.65 -2.08 -0.47
CA GLY A 34 -10.94 -1.97 0.97
C GLY A 34 -10.31 -0.70 1.57
N GLU A 35 -9.87 -0.75 2.81
CA GLU A 35 -9.09 0.34 3.40
C GLU A 35 -7.73 0.43 2.73
N LEU A 36 -7.45 1.59 2.14
CA LEU A 36 -6.36 1.81 1.21
C LEU A 36 -5.53 3.02 1.63
N VAL A 37 -4.21 2.87 1.55
CA VAL A 37 -3.25 3.98 1.60
C VAL A 37 -2.59 4.11 0.23
N ILE A 38 -2.47 5.33 -0.29
CA ILE A 38 -1.62 5.63 -1.45
C ILE A 38 -0.55 6.63 -1.04
N ILE A 39 0.71 6.28 -1.29
CA ILE A 39 1.87 7.15 -1.02
C ILE A 39 2.48 7.58 -2.35
N LYS A 40 2.64 8.90 -2.53
CA LYS A 40 3.41 9.48 -3.61
C LYS A 40 4.87 9.63 -3.16
N HIS A 41 5.77 8.95 -3.86
CA HIS A 41 7.21 9.00 -3.58
C HIS A 41 7.93 10.05 -4.43
N SER A 42 7.42 10.31 -5.64
CA SER A 42 7.94 11.34 -6.54
C SER A 42 6.85 11.73 -7.56
N GLU A 43 7.19 12.59 -8.52
CA GLU A 43 6.30 12.90 -9.66
C GLU A 43 5.94 11.67 -10.50
N THR A 44 6.80 10.65 -10.48
CA THR A 44 6.64 9.47 -11.33
C THR A 44 6.16 8.25 -10.57
N TYR A 45 6.43 8.12 -9.28
CA TYR A 45 6.15 6.91 -8.52
C TYR A 45 5.10 7.09 -7.42
N VAL A 46 4.17 6.15 -7.38
CA VAL A 46 3.22 5.96 -6.27
C VAL A 46 3.20 4.49 -5.86
N SER A 47 2.93 4.23 -4.58
CA SER A 47 2.62 2.90 -4.06
C SER A 47 1.23 2.87 -3.44
N ALA A 48 0.56 1.72 -3.55
CA ALA A 48 -0.77 1.49 -3.01
C ALA A 48 -0.77 0.27 -2.08
N TYR A 49 -1.41 0.40 -0.92
CA TYR A 49 -1.49 -0.61 0.14
C TYR A 49 -2.95 -0.86 0.48
N GLY A 50 -3.54 -1.93 -0.03
CA GLY A 50 -4.95 -2.25 0.13
C GLY A 50 -5.23 -3.35 1.15
N HIS A 51 -6.52 -3.55 1.42
CA HIS A 51 -7.11 -4.55 2.30
C HIS A 51 -6.76 -4.40 3.79
N ASN A 52 -6.37 -3.20 4.23
CA ASN A 52 -5.99 -2.97 5.62
C ASN A 52 -7.19 -3.08 6.57
N ARG A 53 -6.98 -3.43 7.83
CA ARG A 53 -8.06 -3.35 8.85
C ARG A 53 -8.15 -1.97 9.48
N ARG A 54 -7.03 -1.23 9.50
CA ARG A 54 -6.89 0.07 10.16
C ARG A 54 -5.82 0.90 9.48
N LEU A 55 -6.13 2.16 9.22
CA LEU A 55 -5.18 3.15 8.71
C LEU A 55 -4.58 3.92 9.88
N LEU A 56 -3.26 4.07 9.89
CA LEU A 56 -2.49 4.78 10.94
C LEU A 56 -1.95 6.13 10.45
N VAL A 57 -2.23 6.46 9.20
CA VAL A 57 -1.85 7.71 8.55
C VAL A 57 -3.06 8.34 7.87
N ARG A 58 -2.93 9.62 7.54
CA ARG A 58 -3.96 10.42 6.87
C ARG A 58 -3.40 11.12 5.65
N GLU A 59 -4.29 11.55 4.75
CA GLU A 59 -3.92 12.34 3.58
C GLU A 59 -3.13 13.61 3.99
N GLY A 60 -2.11 13.94 3.19
CA GLY A 60 -1.16 15.04 3.43
C GLY A 60 -0.01 14.70 4.38
N GLN A 61 -0.04 13.56 5.09
CA GLN A 61 1.02 13.18 6.01
C GLN A 61 2.30 12.74 5.29
N GLN A 62 3.45 13.22 5.75
CA GLN A 62 4.76 12.70 5.30
C GLN A 62 5.10 11.41 6.05
N VAL A 63 5.70 10.47 5.32
CA VAL A 63 6.10 9.16 5.84
C VAL A 63 7.53 8.84 5.42
N LYS A 64 8.22 8.07 6.26
CA LYS A 64 9.56 7.54 5.98
C LYS A 64 9.52 6.08 5.58
N VAL A 65 10.50 5.64 4.80
CA VAL A 65 10.71 4.23 4.50
C VAL A 65 10.72 3.40 5.79
N GLY A 66 9.99 2.28 5.79
CA GLY A 66 9.85 1.40 6.96
C GLY A 66 8.89 1.92 8.04
N GLN A 67 8.33 3.12 7.92
CA GLN A 67 7.33 3.62 8.86
C GLN A 67 6.05 2.80 8.76
N THR A 68 5.46 2.42 9.90
CA THR A 68 4.15 1.78 9.93
C THR A 68 3.07 2.75 9.51
N ILE A 69 2.29 2.36 8.49
CA ILE A 69 1.25 3.20 7.87
C ILE A 69 -0.16 2.65 8.07
N ALA A 70 -0.27 1.35 8.28
CA ALA A 70 -1.54 0.65 8.45
C ALA A 70 -1.32 -0.68 9.16
N GLU A 71 -2.42 -1.35 9.46
CA GLU A 71 -2.44 -2.72 9.97
C GLU A 71 -3.14 -3.62 8.95
N MET A 72 -2.54 -4.75 8.63
CA MET A 72 -3.06 -5.69 7.63
C MET A 72 -4.42 -6.24 8.06
N GLY A 73 -5.28 -6.45 7.07
CA GLY A 73 -6.62 -6.99 7.28
C GLY A 73 -7.10 -7.78 6.07
N SER A 74 -8.43 -7.85 5.96
CA SER A 74 -9.13 -8.52 4.87
C SER A 74 -10.27 -7.65 4.31
N THR A 75 -10.22 -6.32 4.49
CA THR A 75 -11.32 -5.46 4.02
C THR A 75 -11.42 -5.51 2.50
N GLY A 76 -12.62 -5.80 1.97
CA GLY A 76 -12.84 -5.89 0.53
C GLY A 76 -12.17 -7.10 -0.14
N THR A 77 -11.80 -8.14 0.62
CA THR A 77 -11.24 -9.39 0.08
C THR A 77 -11.63 -10.62 0.93
N ASP A 78 -11.20 -11.81 0.51
CA ASP A 78 -11.61 -13.12 1.05
C ASP A 78 -10.75 -13.60 2.24
N ARG A 79 -9.53 -13.09 2.36
CA ARG A 79 -8.52 -13.55 3.34
C ARG A 79 -7.66 -12.39 3.82
N VAL A 80 -6.93 -12.62 4.91
CA VAL A 80 -5.94 -11.63 5.37
C VAL A 80 -4.77 -11.60 4.39
N LYS A 81 -4.55 -10.43 3.78
CA LYS A 81 -3.44 -10.18 2.86
C LYS A 81 -3.24 -8.68 2.68
N LEU A 82 -2.04 -8.30 2.28
CA LEU A 82 -1.75 -6.99 1.73
C LEU A 82 -1.83 -7.07 0.21
N HIS A 83 -2.66 -6.23 -0.40
CA HIS A 83 -2.55 -5.94 -1.82
C HIS A 83 -1.59 -4.77 -2.02
N PHE A 84 -0.46 -5.02 -2.67
CA PHE A 84 0.58 -4.02 -2.87
C PHE A 84 0.78 -3.72 -4.35
N GLU A 85 0.69 -2.44 -4.72
CA GLU A 85 0.99 -1.99 -6.08
C GLU A 85 2.08 -0.92 -6.08
N ILE A 86 2.90 -0.90 -7.12
CA ILE A 86 3.71 0.25 -7.50
C ILE A 86 3.27 0.69 -8.88
N ARG A 87 3.03 2.00 -9.06
CA ARG A 87 2.72 2.58 -10.36
C ARG A 87 3.76 3.63 -10.72
N ARG A 88 4.25 3.56 -11.96
CA ARG A 88 5.10 4.57 -12.58
C ARG A 88 4.30 5.33 -13.64
N GLN A 89 4.12 6.63 -13.47
CA GLN A 89 3.34 7.48 -14.39
C GLN A 89 1.94 6.90 -14.67
N GLY A 90 1.28 6.41 -13.63
CA GLY A 90 -0.05 5.79 -13.72
C GLY A 90 -0.08 4.35 -14.26
N LYS A 91 1.03 3.81 -14.80
CA LYS A 91 1.11 2.41 -15.26
C LYS A 91 1.63 1.51 -14.13
N PRO A 92 1.00 0.36 -13.87
CA PRO A 92 1.52 -0.59 -12.88
C PRO A 92 2.86 -1.15 -13.35
N VAL A 93 3.81 -1.28 -12.42
CA VAL A 93 5.13 -1.88 -12.62
C VAL A 93 5.32 -3.05 -11.66
N ASP A 94 6.22 -3.97 -11.99
CA ASP A 94 6.51 -5.12 -11.12
C ASP A 94 7.13 -4.65 -9.80
N PRO A 95 6.45 -4.82 -8.65
CA PRO A 95 6.96 -4.36 -7.36
C PRO A 95 8.20 -5.13 -6.90
N LEU A 96 8.38 -6.37 -7.35
CA LEU A 96 9.50 -7.23 -6.95
C LEU A 96 10.86 -6.70 -7.41
N GLN A 97 10.89 -5.78 -8.37
CA GLN A 97 12.12 -5.10 -8.78
C GLN A 97 12.59 -4.04 -7.78
N PHE A 98 11.72 -3.61 -6.85
CA PHE A 98 11.98 -2.52 -5.90
C PHE A 98 11.98 -2.97 -4.45
N LEU A 99 11.56 -4.20 -4.18
CA LEU A 99 11.63 -4.79 -2.84
C LEU A 99 13.02 -5.42 -2.62
N PRO A 100 13.64 -5.24 -1.44
CA PRO A 100 14.91 -5.88 -1.14
C PRO A 100 14.76 -7.40 -1.26
N ARG A 101 15.68 -8.02 -1.99
CA ARG A 101 15.84 -9.48 -1.99
C ARG A 101 16.18 -9.90 -0.56
N ARG A 102 15.33 -10.73 0.04
CA ARG A 102 15.64 -11.40 1.31
C ARG A 102 16.76 -12.40 1.13
#